data_AF-A0A8S4SFH8-F1
#
_entry.id   AF-A0A8S4SFH8-F1
#
_cell.length_a   1.000
_cell.length_b   1.000
_cell.length_c   1.000
_cell.angle_alpha   90.00
_cell.angle_beta   90.00
_cell.angle_gamma   90.00
#
_symmetry.space_group_name_H-M   'P 1'
#
loop_
_entity.id
_entity.type
_entity.pdbx_description
1 polymer ?
#
loop_
_entity_poly.entity_id
_entity_poly.type
_entity_poly.pdbx_seq_one_letter_code
_entity_poly.pdbx_strand_id
1 'polypeptide(L)'
;YIKDDEWGPCSVTCGEGWRKKEVHCKIFLEFSRTIAKLPDSKCMGPKPTEETERCVMEPCSMAYGTSFGDSSAPAYNGGDR
;
A
#
# COMPACT_ATOMS: atom_id res chain seq x y z
N TYR A 1 -16.07 15.84 7.71
CA TYR A 1 -15.08 14.86 7.23
C TYR A 1 -15.60 14.22 5.97
N ILE A 2 -14.79 14.16 4.92
CA ILE A 2 -15.11 13.56 3.63
C ILE A 2 -14.00 12.55 3.31
N LYS A 3 -14.38 11.33 2.94
CA LYS A 3 -13.44 10.28 2.50
C LYS A 3 -12.86 10.67 1.14
N ASP A 4 -11.57 10.42 0.93
CA ASP A 4 -10.99 10.52 -0.41
C ASP A 4 -11.56 9.40 -1.29
N ASP A 5 -11.58 9.59 -2.61
CA ASP A 5 -12.12 8.56 -3.52
C ASP A 5 -11.10 7.45 -3.77
N GLU A 6 -9.82 7.85 -3.86
CA GLU A 6 -8.69 6.97 -4.12
C GLU A 6 -8.05 6.44 -2.84
N TRP A 7 -7.46 5.25 -2.95
CA TRP A 7 -6.64 4.70 -1.89
C TRP A 7 -5.25 5.34 -1.89
N GLY A 8 -4.68 5.53 -0.70
CA GLY A 8 -3.28 5.87 -0.55
C GLY A 8 -2.35 4.76 -1.07
N PRO A 9 -1.03 5.03 -1.10
CA PRO A 9 -0.05 4.04 -1.52
C PRO A 9 -0.08 2.80 -0.60
N CYS A 10 0.35 1.67 -1.14
CA CYS A 10 0.55 0.46 -0.35
C CYS A 10 1.65 0.71 0.69
N SER A 11 1.50 0.15 1.90
CA SER A 11 2.47 0.28 2.99
C SER A 11 3.83 -0.34 2.67
N VAL A 12 3.88 -1.17 1.62
CA VAL A 12 5.08 -1.85 1.13
C VAL A 12 5.27 -1.51 -0.35
N THR A 13 6.52 -1.58 -0.80
CA THR A 13 6.86 -1.44 -2.22
C THR A 13 6.97 -2.79 -2.95
N CYS A 14 6.91 -3.91 -2.21
CA CYS A 14 6.91 -5.28 -2.72
C CYS A 14 6.18 -6.20 -1.74
N GLY A 15 5.62 -7.31 -2.23
CA GLY A 15 4.89 -8.29 -1.42
C GLY A 15 3.53 -7.79 -0.92
N GLU A 16 3.03 -8.40 0.15
CA GLU A 16 1.73 -8.07 0.74
C GLU A 16 1.84 -6.91 1.76
N GLY A 17 0.90 -5.98 1.70
CA GLY A 17 0.80 -4.89 2.66
C GLY A 17 -0.63 -4.38 2.80
N TRP A 18 -0.75 -3.15 3.29
CA TRP A 18 -2.02 -2.50 3.54
C TRP A 18 -2.03 -1.10 2.96
N ARG A 19 -3.16 -0.66 2.44
CA ARG A 19 -3.40 0.72 2.00
C ARG A 19 -4.56 1.31 2.77
N LYS A 20 -4.54 2.63 2.95
CA LYS A 20 -5.55 3.37 3.70
C LYS A 20 -6.29 4.34 2.81
N LYS A 21 -7.59 4.51 3.06
CA LYS A 21 -8.41 5.53 2.43
C LYS A 21 -8.53 6.68 3.40
N GLU A 22 -7.82 7.76 3.11
CA GLU A 22 -7.72 8.89 4.01
C GLU A 22 -9.05 9.63 4.15
N VAL A 23 -9.30 10.14 5.34
CA VAL A 23 -10.45 10.97 5.65
C VAL A 23 -9.98 12.36 6.00
N HIS A 24 -10.39 13.33 5.18
CA HIS A 24 -9.99 14.71 5.35
C HIS A 24 -11.15 15.58 5.83
N CYS A 25 -10.84 16.61 6.61
CA CYS A 25 -11.75 17.71 6.75
C CYS A 25 -11.81 18.48 5.42
N LYS A 26 -12.98 18.48 4.76
CA LYS A 26 -13.20 19.17 3.49
C LYS A 26 -14.45 20.02 3.57
N ILE A 27 -14.44 21.18 2.93
CA ILE A 27 -15.62 22.04 2.73
C ILE A 27 -15.81 22.34 1.25
N PHE A 28 -17.06 22.52 0.84
CA PHE A 28 -17.40 23.02 -0.48
C PHE A 28 -17.47 24.54 -0.43
N LEU A 29 -16.62 25.22 -1.18
CA LEU A 29 -16.60 26.66 -1.33
C LEU A 29 -17.54 27.03 -2.48
N GLU A 30 -18.75 27.46 -2.15
CA GLU A 30 -19.80 27.73 -3.14
C GLU A 30 -19.42 28.85 -4.12
N PHE A 31 -18.75 29.91 -3.65
CA PHE A 31 -18.30 31.03 -4.48
C PHE A 31 -17.38 30.58 -5.64
N SER A 32 -16.42 29.70 -5.36
CA SER A 32 -15.47 29.19 -6.36
C SER A 32 -15.88 27.84 -6.95
N ARG A 33 -16.95 27.21 -6.44
CA ARG A 33 -17.38 25.84 -6.76
C ARG A 33 -16.27 24.81 -6.62
N THR A 34 -15.41 24.97 -5.61
CA THR A 34 -14.27 24.08 -5.34
C THR A 34 -14.38 23.40 -3.98
N ILE A 35 -13.67 22.29 -3.81
CA ILE A 35 -13.54 21.63 -2.52
C ILE A 35 -12.18 22.00 -1.93
N ALA A 36 -12.17 22.56 -0.73
CA ALA A 36 -10.96 22.87 0.00
C ALA A 36 -10.73 21.88 1.15
N LYS A 37 -9.50 21.36 1.28
CA LYS A 37 -9.05 20.63 2.47
C LYS A 37 -8.77 21.64 3.59
N LEU A 38 -9.25 21.34 4.79
CA LEU A 38 -9.08 22.13 6.01
C LEU A 38 -8.32 21.31 7.07
N PRO A 39 -7.73 21.96 8.07
CA PRO A 39 -7.22 21.25 9.24
C PRO A 39 -8.37 20.62 10.05
N ASP A 40 -8.11 19.47 10.66
CA ASP A 40 -9.10 18.68 11.41
C ASP A 40 -9.75 19.49 12.57
N SER A 41 -9.05 20.48 13.13
CA SER A 41 -9.57 21.39 14.16
C SER A 41 -10.75 22.26 13.72
N LYS A 42 -10.98 22.39 12.41
CA LYS A 42 -12.13 23.13 11.85
C LYS A 42 -13.33 22.23 11.56
N CYS A 43 -13.15 20.91 11.57
CA CYS A 43 -14.26 19.98 11.44
C CYS A 43 -14.94 19.76 12.78
N MET A 44 -16.27 19.75 12.75
CA MET A 44 -17.06 19.40 13.92
C MET A 44 -17.11 17.88 14.09
N GLY A 45 -17.02 17.43 15.34
CA GLY A 45 -17.14 16.02 15.70
C GLY A 45 -15.83 15.23 15.61
N PRO A 46 -15.86 13.96 16.06
CA PRO A 46 -14.69 13.09 16.01
C PRO A 46 -14.32 12.74 14.57
N LYS A 47 -13.02 12.56 14.32
CA LYS A 47 -12.53 12.05 13.04
C LYS A 47 -13.02 10.62 12.83
N PRO A 48 -13.69 10.31 11.71
CA PRO A 48 -14.06 8.94 11.39
C PRO A 48 -12.83 8.04 11.27
N THR A 49 -12.98 6.76 11.55
CA THR A 49 -11.95 5.76 11.30
C THR A 49 -11.62 5.67 9.82
N GLU A 50 -10.33 5.63 9.49
CA GLU A 50 -9.85 5.42 8.14
C GLU A 50 -10.16 4.00 7.69
N GLU A 51 -10.56 3.84 6.43
CA GLU A 51 -10.71 2.50 5.85
C GLU A 51 -9.33 1.95 5.53
N THR A 52 -9.14 0.65 5.75
CA THR A 52 -7.89 -0.05 5.45
C THR A 52 -8.22 -1.30 4.64
N GLU A 53 -7.43 -1.55 3.60
CA GLU A 53 -7.57 -2.71 2.72
C GLU A 53 -6.20 -3.35 2.47
N ARG A 54 -6.19 -4.67 2.23
CA ARG A 54 -4.98 -5.37 1.80
C ARG A 54 -4.60 -4.94 0.38
N CYS A 55 -3.31 -4.70 0.15
CA CYS A 55 -2.72 -4.53 -1.17
C CYS A 55 -1.63 -5.58 -1.41
N VAL A 56 -1.46 -5.96 -2.67
CA VAL A 56 -0.42 -6.91 -3.09
C VAL A 56 0.39 -6.24 -4.18
N MET A 57 1.69 -6.08 -3.91
CA MET A 57 2.69 -5.56 -4.84
C MET A 57 3.47 -6.73 -5.46
N GLU A 58 4.33 -6.42 -6.42
CA GLU A 58 5.27 -7.39 -6.98
C GLU A 58 6.04 -8.13 -5.88
N PRO A 59 6.29 -9.45 -6.02
CA PRO A 59 7.06 -10.21 -5.04
C PRO A 59 8.40 -9.53 -4.75
N CYS A 60 8.79 -9.48 -3.47
CA CYS A 60 10.09 -8.95 -3.11
C CYS A 60 11.19 -9.83 -3.71
N SER A 61 12.07 -9.24 -4.53
CA SER A 61 13.25 -9.94 -5.00
C SER A 61 14.20 -10.15 -3.82
N MET A 62 14.62 -11.39 -3.59
CA MET A 62 15.65 -11.73 -2.61
C MET A 62 17.05 -11.35 -3.16
N ALA A 63 17.22 -10.12 -3.64
CA ALA A 63 18.37 -9.72 -4.44
C ALA A 63 19.60 -9.27 -3.63
N TYR A 64 19.72 -9.66 -2.36
CA TYR A 64 20.97 -9.52 -1.58
C TYR A 64 21.28 -10.78 -0.78
N GLY A 65 21.16 -11.95 -1.42
CA GLY A 65 21.43 -13.23 -0.76
C GLY A 65 22.14 -14.32 -1.56
N THR A 66 22.34 -14.18 -2.88
CA THR A 66 23.12 -15.17 -3.65
C THR A 66 23.97 -14.51 -4.72
N SER A 67 24.99 -13.77 -4.29
CA SER A 67 26.24 -13.64 -5.06
C SER A 67 27.15 -14.82 -4.73
N PHE A 68 26.74 -16.03 -5.12
CA PHE A 68 27.62 -17.16 -5.38
C PHE A 68 27.00 -17.77 -6.64
N GLY A 69 27.52 -17.47 -7.81
CA GLY A 69 28.72 -18.15 -8.27
C GLY A 69 28.31 -19.55 -8.71
N ASP A 70 28.38 -19.79 -10.02
CA ASP A 70 28.23 -21.09 -10.66
C ASP A 70 28.60 -22.28 -9.76
N SER A 71 27.73 -23.28 -9.69
CA SER A 71 28.08 -24.71 -9.81
C SER A 71 26.88 -25.61 -9.51
N SER A 72 26.43 -26.30 -10.55
CA SER A 72 26.13 -27.74 -10.50
C SER A 72 25.04 -28.20 -9.52
N ALA A 73 23.78 -28.24 -9.99
CA ALA A 73 22.84 -29.21 -9.45
C ALA A 73 23.44 -30.63 -9.61
N PRO A 74 23.52 -31.47 -8.56
CA PRO A 74 23.88 -32.86 -8.76
C PRO A 74 22.68 -33.55 -9.41
N ALA A 75 22.90 -34.09 -10.60
CA ALA A 75 21.94 -35.02 -11.20
C ALA A 75 21.86 -36.25 -10.31
N TYR A 76 20.71 -36.50 -9.68
CA TYR A 76 20.44 -37.80 -9.09
C TYR A 76 20.25 -38.79 -10.25
N ASN A 77 21.31 -39.51 -10.61
CA ASN A 77 21.22 -40.74 -11.39
C ASN A 77 21.38 -41.90 -10.41
N GLY A 78 20.29 -42.62 -10.18
CA GLY A 78 20.26 -43.86 -9.41
C GLY A 78 19.37 -44.86 -10.13
N GLY A 79 19.95 -45.53 -11.13
CA GLY A 79 19.39 -46.72 -11.76
C GLY A 79 19.66 -47.98 -10.94
N ASP A 80 18.83 -48.99 -11.23
CA ASP A 80 19.05 -50.43 -11.12
C ASP A 80 19.17 -51.08 -9.73
N ARG A 81 18.07 -51.71 -9.30
CA ARG A 81 17.96 -53.19 -9.19
C ARG A 81 16.51 -53.64 -9.21
#